data_AF-A0A8T7JN69-F1
#
_entry.id   AF-A0A8T7JN69-F1
#
_cell.length_a   1.000
_cell.length_b   1.000
_cell.length_c   1.000
_cell.angle_alpha   90.00
_cell.angle_beta   90.00
_cell.angle_gamma   90.00
#
_symmetry.space_group_name_H-M   'P 1'
#
loop_
_entity.id
_entity.type
_entity.pdbx_description
1 polymer ?
#
loop_
_entity_poly.entity_id
_entity_poly.type
_entity_poly.pdbx_seq_one_letter_code
_entity_poly.pdbx_strand_id
1 'polypeptide(L)'
;MSILNVFKTNASRRTTASVGYVVPDSYRCVQCGICNYNCPINIDVRGHAWRGEPVKHSECLTCGECVARCPRGVLRFELTDLFIESAS
;
A
#
# COMPACT_ATOMS: atom_id res chain seq x y z
N MET A 1 10.07 11.92 -39.19
CA MET A 1 10.47 11.23 -37.93
C MET A 1 10.19 12.18 -36.77
N SER A 2 8.99 12.12 -36.18
CA SER A 2 8.56 13.08 -35.15
C SER A 2 8.82 12.56 -33.74
N ILE A 3 9.90 13.09 -33.15
CA ILE A 3 10.28 13.02 -31.73
C ILE A 3 9.22 13.56 -30.75
N LEU A 4 8.13 14.17 -31.24
CA LEU A 4 7.10 14.82 -30.43
C LEU A 4 6.05 13.87 -29.80
N ASN A 5 6.06 12.58 -30.15
CA ASN A 5 5.08 11.62 -29.62
C ASN A 5 5.56 10.85 -28.37
N VAL A 6 6.79 11.04 -27.91
CA VAL A 6 7.34 10.35 -26.73
C VAL A 6 6.69 10.82 -25.43
N PHE A 7 6.17 12.05 -25.38
CA PHE A 7 5.58 12.62 -24.15
C PHE A 7 4.06 12.40 -24.02
N LYS A 8 3.35 11.90 -25.04
CA LYS A 8 1.89 11.71 -24.99
C LYS A 8 1.43 10.41 -24.33
N THR A 9 2.31 9.43 -24.16
CA THR A 9 1.98 8.09 -23.64
C THR A 9 2.21 7.92 -22.13
N ASN A 10 2.63 8.96 -21.42
CA ASN A 10 2.93 8.90 -19.97
C ASN A 10 1.87 9.51 -19.05
N ALA A 11 0.84 10.17 -19.58
CA ALA A 11 -0.21 10.76 -18.75
C ALA A 11 -1.10 9.69 -18.07
N SER A 12 -1.37 8.57 -18.76
CA SER A 12 -2.22 7.49 -18.22
C SER A 12 -1.49 6.53 -17.27
N ARG A 13 -0.16 6.60 -17.17
CA ARG A 13 0.65 5.70 -16.32
C ARG A 13 0.98 6.29 -14.95
N ARG A 14 0.76 7.58 -14.75
CA ARG A 14 1.11 8.28 -13.49
C ARG A 14 -0.04 8.32 -12.48
N THR A 15 -1.29 8.11 -12.91
CA THR A 15 -2.48 8.18 -12.06
C THR A 15 -2.76 6.91 -11.25
N THR A 16 -2.10 5.79 -11.54
CA THR A 16 -2.39 4.50 -10.91
C THR A 16 -1.52 4.18 -9.69
N ALA A 17 -0.49 4.98 -9.38
CA ALA A 17 0.58 4.59 -8.45
C ALA A 17 0.34 4.96 -6.97
N SER A 18 -0.71 5.68 -6.60
CA SER A 18 -0.88 6.22 -5.23
C SER A 18 -2.21 5.84 -4.54
N VAL A 19 -2.85 4.75 -4.97
CA VAL A 19 -4.27 4.52 -4.64
C VAL A 19 -4.49 3.25 -3.83
N GLY A 20 -3.65 2.94 -2.85
CA GLY A 20 -3.93 1.79 -1.99
C GLY A 20 -3.38 1.85 -0.58
N TYR A 21 -4.06 1.18 0.34
CA TYR A 21 -3.66 1.02 1.74
C TYR A 21 -3.56 -0.46 2.10
N VAL A 22 -2.83 -0.75 3.18
CA VAL A 22 -2.65 -2.14 3.63
C VAL A 22 -3.79 -2.53 4.55
N VAL A 23 -4.43 -3.67 4.30
CA VAL A 23 -5.45 -4.26 5.15
C VAL A 23 -4.99 -5.61 5.70
N PRO A 24 -5.31 -5.91 6.97
CA PRO A 24 -4.99 -7.19 7.59
C PRO A 24 -6.15 -8.20 7.61
N ASP A 25 -5.81 -9.47 7.54
CA ASP A 25 -6.63 -10.59 8.04
C ASP A 25 -6.18 -10.91 9.48
N SER A 26 -6.79 -10.25 10.46
CA SER A 26 -6.35 -10.30 11.86
C SER A 26 -6.36 -11.70 12.46
N TYR A 27 -7.24 -12.60 12.01
CA TYR A 27 -7.34 -13.97 12.52
C TYR A 27 -6.04 -14.78 12.34
N ARG A 28 -5.22 -14.42 11.36
CA ARG A 28 -3.96 -15.10 11.05
C ARG A 28 -2.73 -14.44 11.70
N CYS A 29 -2.92 -13.30 12.36
CA CYS A 29 -1.84 -12.53 12.99
C CYS A 29 -1.38 -13.20 14.29
N VAL A 30 -0.09 -13.54 14.36
CA VAL A 30 0.56 -14.11 15.56
C VAL A 30 1.45 -13.11 16.28
N GLN A 31 1.30 -11.81 15.98
CA GLN A 31 2.06 -10.70 16.57
C GLN A 31 3.60 -10.81 16.52
N CYS A 32 4.18 -11.53 15.55
CA CYS A 32 5.63 -11.74 15.43
C CYS A 32 6.48 -10.46 15.25
N GLY A 33 5.87 -9.33 14.86
CA GLY A 33 6.55 -8.03 14.76
C GLY A 33 7.41 -7.80 13.50
N ILE A 34 7.57 -8.79 12.62
CA ILE A 34 8.38 -8.67 11.39
C ILE A 34 7.88 -7.52 10.49
N CYS A 35 6.57 -7.28 10.42
CA CYS A 35 6.01 -6.17 9.64
C CYS A 35 6.39 -4.78 10.19
N ASN A 36 6.48 -4.61 11.52
CA ASN A 36 6.98 -3.36 12.11
C ASN A 36 8.46 -3.17 11.84
N TYR A 37 9.25 -4.23 12.07
CA TYR A 37 10.70 -4.18 11.90
C TYR A 37 11.12 -3.74 10.48
N ASN A 38 10.35 -4.15 9.46
CA ASN A 38 10.62 -3.81 8.07
C ASN A 38 9.88 -2.54 7.60
N CYS A 39 9.16 -1.84 8.46
CA CYS A 39 8.54 -0.58 8.08
C CYS A 39 9.62 0.53 8.09
N PRO A 40 10.01 1.11 6.94
CA PRO A 40 11.11 2.07 6.88
C PRO A 40 10.83 3.39 7.62
N ILE A 41 9.57 3.65 7.92
CA ILE A 41 9.09 4.84 8.64
C ILE A 41 8.45 4.51 9.99
N ASN A 42 8.68 3.30 10.51
CA ASN A 42 8.28 2.88 11.86
C ASN A 42 6.79 3.01 12.20
N ILE A 43 5.88 2.80 11.23
CA ILE A 43 4.45 2.65 11.52
C ILE A 43 4.24 1.37 12.35
N ASP A 44 3.33 1.40 13.34
CA ASP A 44 2.93 0.21 14.11
C ASP A 44 1.98 -0.73 13.33
N VAL A 45 2.48 -1.24 12.19
CA VAL A 45 1.78 -2.19 11.33
C VAL A 45 1.32 -3.46 12.07
N ARG A 46 2.09 -3.95 13.05
CA ARG A 46 1.77 -5.11 13.89
C ARG A 46 0.54 -4.83 14.74
N GLY A 47 0.46 -3.64 15.35
CA GLY A 47 -0.72 -3.20 16.10
C GLY A 47 -1.96 -3.15 15.20
N HIS A 48 -1.85 -2.53 14.03
CA HIS A 48 -2.91 -2.52 13.02
C HIS A 48 -3.35 -3.94 12.63
N ALA A 49 -2.38 -4.82 12.33
CA ALA A 49 -2.63 -6.21 11.95
C ALA A 49 -3.37 -7.01 13.03
N TRP A 50 -2.99 -6.82 14.29
CA TRP A 50 -3.64 -7.47 15.43
C TRP A 50 -5.07 -6.96 15.66
N ARG A 51 -5.29 -5.65 15.54
CA ARG A 51 -6.61 -5.04 15.75
C ARG A 51 -7.56 -5.22 14.56
N GLY A 52 -7.08 -5.76 13.43
CA GLY A 52 -7.87 -5.85 12.20
C GLY A 52 -8.08 -4.48 11.54
N GLU A 53 -7.22 -3.52 11.84
CA GLU A 53 -7.34 -2.15 11.36
C GLU A 53 -6.50 -1.94 10.10
N PRO A 54 -7.06 -1.30 9.07
CA PRO A 54 -6.28 -0.83 7.93
C PRO A 54 -5.14 0.11 8.33
N VAL A 55 -3.99 0.00 7.65
CA VAL A 55 -2.86 0.92 7.79
C VAL A 55 -3.12 2.17 6.94
N LYS A 56 -4.05 3.01 7.39
CA LYS A 56 -4.39 4.30 6.78
C LYS A 56 -3.57 5.42 7.42
N HIS A 57 -2.26 5.40 7.18
CA HIS A 57 -1.34 6.41 7.66
C HIS A 57 -0.98 7.37 6.51
N SER A 58 -1.07 8.69 6.73
CA SER A 58 -0.76 9.69 5.70
C SER A 58 0.67 9.60 5.18
N GLU A 59 1.60 9.21 6.04
CA GLU A 59 3.01 9.03 5.69
C GLU A 59 3.33 7.65 5.10
N CYS A 60 2.35 6.73 5.02
CA CYS A 60 2.59 5.40 4.46
C CYS A 60 3.08 5.51 3.01
N LEU A 61 4.34 5.11 2.77
CA LEU A 61 4.96 5.16 1.45
C LEU A 61 4.37 4.15 0.45
N THR A 62 3.45 3.30 0.89
CA THR A 62 2.91 2.18 0.09
C THR A 62 3.99 1.24 -0.47
N CYS A 63 5.14 1.13 0.22
CA CYS A 63 6.32 0.40 -0.27
C CYS A 63 6.14 -1.14 -0.31
N GLY A 64 5.21 -1.69 0.46
CA GLY A 64 4.87 -3.11 0.42
C GLY A 64 5.76 -4.04 1.25
N GLU A 65 6.79 -3.55 1.94
CA GLU A 65 7.67 -4.41 2.77
C GLU A 65 6.91 -5.19 3.83
N CYS A 66 5.94 -4.56 4.51
CA CYS A 66 5.16 -5.26 5.53
C CYS A 66 4.30 -6.39 4.95
N VAL A 67 3.81 -6.24 3.71
CA VAL A 67 3.07 -7.27 2.97
C VAL A 67 4.01 -8.40 2.57
N ALA A 68 5.14 -8.06 1.93
CA ALA A 68 6.11 -9.04 1.42
C ALA A 68 6.77 -9.86 2.54
N ARG A 69 7.03 -9.26 3.70
CA ARG A 69 7.76 -9.90 4.80
C ARG A 69 6.87 -10.64 5.79
N CYS A 70 5.54 -10.53 5.68
CA CYS A 70 4.65 -11.22 6.62
C CYS A 70 4.68 -12.74 6.37
N PRO A 71 5.26 -13.56 7.29
CA PRO A 71 5.40 -15.00 7.04
C PRO A 71 4.05 -15.74 7.04
N ARG A 72 3.01 -15.12 7.59
CA ARG A 72 1.65 -15.66 7.64
C ARG A 72 0.77 -15.17 6.50
N GLY A 73 1.24 -14.23 5.66
CA GLY A 73 0.45 -13.61 4.60
C GLY A 73 -0.79 -12.87 5.11
N VAL A 74 -0.67 -12.19 6.26
CA VAL A 74 -1.79 -11.48 6.92
C VAL A 74 -2.16 -10.19 6.20
N LEU A 75 -1.19 -9.53 5.56
CA LEU A 75 -1.33 -8.18 5.04
C LEU A 75 -1.47 -8.21 3.52
N ARG A 76 -2.34 -7.36 2.96
CA ARG A 76 -2.49 -7.16 1.51
C ARG A 76 -2.86 -5.72 1.19
N PHE A 77 -2.71 -5.32 -0.07
CA PHE A 77 -3.17 -4.01 -0.53
C PHE A 77 -4.66 -4.04 -0.92
N GLU A 78 -5.35 -2.93 -0.65
CA GLU A 78 -6.66 -2.59 -1.21
C GLU A 78 -6.61 -1.24 -1.91
N LEU A 79 -7.49 -1.06 -2.89
CA LEU A 79 -7.65 0.21 -3.57
C LEU A 79 -8.44 1.22 -2.71
N THR A 80 -8.10 2.49 -2.86
CA THR A 80 -8.80 3.60 -2.23
C THR A 80 -9.68 4.32 -3.27
N ASP A 81 -10.91 4.67 -2.92
CA ASP A 81 -11.82 5.31 -3.89
C ASP A 81 -11.58 6.82 -4.08
N LEU A 82 -10.57 7.39 -3.40
CA LEU A 82 -10.34 8.85 -3.31
C LEU A 82 -9.97 9.55 -4.64
N PHE A 83 -9.73 8.81 -5.74
CA PHE A 83 -9.39 9.40 -7.04
C PHE A 83 -10.31 8.98 -8.20
N ILE A 84 -11.39 8.24 -7.93
CA ILE A 84 -12.30 7.74 -8.97
C ILE A 84 -13.14 8.88 -9.60
N GLU A 85 -13.37 9.99 -8.90
CA GLU A 85 -14.15 11.14 -9.41
C GLU A 85 -13.44 12.01 -10.48
N SER A 86 -12.14 11.81 -10.71
CA SER A 86 -11.37 12.65 -11.66
C SER A 86 -11.34 12.14 -13.12
N ALA A 87 -12.08 11.06 -13.40
CA ALA A 87 -12.12 10.41 -14.71
C ALA A 87 -13.46 10.58 -15.46
N SER A 88 -14.30 11.54 -15.04
CA SER A 88 -15.54 11.94 -15.73
C SER A 88 -15.41 13.32 -16.35
#